data_AF-A0A1Y4ULF5-F1
#
_entry.id   AF-A0A1Y4ULF5-F1
#
_cell.length_a   1.000
_cell.length_b   1.000
_cell.length_c   1.000
_cell.angle_alpha   90.00
_cell.angle_beta   90.00
_cell.angle_gamma   90.00
#
_symmetry.space_group_name_H-M   'P 1'
#
loop_
_entity.id
_entity.type
_entity.pdbx_description
1 polymer ?
#
loop_
_entity_poly.entity_id
_entity_poly.type
_entity_poly.pdbx_seq_one_letter_code
_entity_poly.pdbx_strand_id
1 'polypeptide(L)'
;MEIERRWLVQDWPNLSPAATFYMEQGYFSTRPAIRIREEALEGGTTAYVLCFKGGAGLVREEIEISVDRDRYQRLKAMLGKPMIQKEQHRYPLPGGFTLEVNSVDPHLETGFFYAEVEFPDEASALAWTPPEDLKAYLSQEVTGQPGESMAAYWARTRTE
;
A
#
# COMPACT_ATOMS: atom_id res chain seq x y z
N MET A 1 -5.36 2.94 14.29
CA MET A 1 -5.64 4.19 13.54
C MET A 1 -4.47 4.39 12.62
N GLU A 2 -4.69 4.32 11.31
CA GLU A 2 -3.67 4.50 10.28
C GLU A 2 -3.77 5.95 9.77
N ILE A 3 -2.63 6.63 9.64
CA ILE A 3 -2.53 8.01 9.14
C ILE A 3 -1.43 8.04 8.08
N GLU A 4 -1.82 8.26 6.83
CA GLU A 4 -0.93 8.20 5.68
C GLU A 4 -1.20 9.37 4.74
N ARG A 5 -0.15 9.80 4.03
CA ARG A 5 -0.29 10.62 2.83
C ARG A 5 0.14 9.81 1.61
N ARG A 6 -0.53 10.02 0.49
CA ARG A 6 -0.33 9.26 -0.75
C ARG A 6 -0.11 10.18 -1.93
N TRP A 7 0.82 9.81 -2.80
CA TRP A 7 1.12 10.48 -4.05
C TRP A 7 1.08 9.51 -5.21
N LEU A 8 0.57 9.97 -6.36
CA LEU A 8 0.82 9.28 -7.63
C LEU A 8 2.20 9.68 -8.13
N VAL A 9 2.97 8.70 -8.57
CA VAL A 9 4.35 8.87 -9.06
C VAL A 9 4.52 8.08 -10.36
N GLN A 10 5.61 8.31 -11.10
CA GLN A 10 5.77 7.71 -12.43
C GLN A 10 6.66 6.46 -12.43
N ASP A 11 7.64 6.41 -11.56
CA ASP A 11 8.70 5.40 -11.52
C ASP A 11 9.31 5.29 -10.12
N TRP A 12 10.38 4.51 -9.99
CA TRP A 12 11.20 4.49 -8.77
C TRP A 12 11.95 5.81 -8.61
N PRO A 13 12.05 6.37 -7.39
CA PRO A 13 12.88 7.53 -7.17
C PRO A 13 14.35 7.18 -7.42
N ASN A 14 15.16 8.16 -7.78
CA ASN A 14 16.60 7.99 -7.98
C ASN A 14 17.35 7.89 -6.63
N LEU A 15 16.98 6.88 -5.84
CA LEU A 15 17.49 6.55 -4.51
C LEU A 15 17.71 5.04 -4.43
N SER A 16 18.61 4.62 -3.54
CA SER A 16 18.77 3.19 -3.23
C SER A 16 17.78 2.78 -2.15
N PRO A 17 16.95 1.73 -2.36
CA PRO A 17 16.04 1.27 -1.34
C PRO A 17 16.81 0.60 -0.19
N ALA A 18 16.31 0.79 1.04
CA ALA A 18 16.82 0.06 2.21
C ALA A 18 16.19 -1.33 2.33
N ALA A 19 15.01 -1.53 1.74
CA ALA A 19 14.32 -2.81 1.70
C ALA A 19 13.39 -2.89 0.48
N THR A 20 13.25 -4.11 -0.04
CA THR A 20 12.35 -4.46 -1.14
C THR A 20 11.38 -5.54 -0.67
N PHE A 21 10.09 -5.33 -0.94
CA PHE A 21 9.02 -6.26 -0.60
C PHE A 21 8.26 -6.67 -1.85
N TYR A 22 7.96 -7.96 -1.94
CA TYR A 22 7.03 -8.52 -2.93
C TYR A 22 5.74 -8.87 -2.22
N MET A 23 4.63 -8.29 -2.66
CA MET A 23 3.34 -8.43 -2.01
C MET A 23 2.28 -8.94 -2.98
N GLU A 24 1.40 -9.79 -2.46
CA GLU A 24 0.14 -10.14 -3.11
C GLU A 24 -1.02 -9.75 -2.20
N GLN A 25 -2.06 -9.13 -2.75
CA GLN A 25 -3.23 -8.76 -1.94
C GLN A 25 -4.55 -8.98 -2.68
N GLY A 26 -5.56 -9.46 -1.95
CA GLY A 26 -6.89 -9.74 -2.46
C GLY A 26 -7.97 -9.38 -1.46
N TYR A 27 -9.20 -9.17 -1.94
CA TYR A 27 -10.29 -8.63 -1.13
C TYR A 27 -11.49 -9.59 -1.12
N PHE A 28 -12.03 -9.83 0.07
CA PHE A 28 -13.35 -10.44 0.26
C PHE A 28 -14.48 -9.40 0.18
N SER A 29 -14.16 -8.16 0.56
CA SER A 29 -15.05 -7.01 0.45
C SER A 29 -14.19 -5.77 0.24
N THR A 30 -14.70 -4.77 -0.49
CA THR A 30 -14.02 -3.49 -0.73
C THR A 30 -14.65 -2.33 0.04
N ARG A 31 -15.88 -2.50 0.57
CA ARG A 31 -16.58 -1.52 1.43
C ARG A 31 -17.48 -2.22 2.47
N PRO A 32 -17.06 -2.33 3.75
CA PRO A 32 -15.71 -2.05 4.26
C PRO A 32 -14.68 -2.99 3.62
N ALA A 33 -13.40 -2.60 3.63
CA ALA A 33 -12.36 -3.43 3.02
C ALA A 33 -12.02 -4.59 3.95
N ILE A 34 -12.15 -5.82 3.44
CA ILE A 34 -11.67 -7.04 4.10
C ILE A 34 -10.64 -7.65 3.15
N ARG A 35 -9.37 -7.57 3.52
CA ARG A 35 -8.23 -7.86 2.65
C ARG A 35 -7.35 -8.94 3.26
N ILE A 36 -6.84 -9.85 2.44
CA ILE A 36 -5.66 -10.65 2.79
C ILE A 36 -4.45 -10.13 2.03
N ARG A 37 -3.29 -10.10 2.68
CA ARG A 37 -2.01 -9.67 2.11
C ARG A 37 -0.89 -10.65 2.50
N GLU A 38 -0.14 -11.09 1.52
CA GLU A 38 1.18 -11.70 1.70
C GLU A 38 2.22 -10.62 1.45
N GLU A 39 3.22 -10.53 2.32
CA GLU A 39 4.31 -9.57 2.25
C GLU A 39 5.64 -10.30 2.46
N ALA A 40 6.40 -10.48 1.39
CA ALA A 40 7.69 -11.14 1.40
C ALA A 40 8.81 -10.11 1.33
N LEU A 41 9.62 -10.02 2.39
CA LEU A 41 10.85 -9.23 2.38
C LEU A 41 11.91 -9.96 1.54
N GLU A 42 12.54 -9.25 0.60
CA GLU A 42 13.65 -9.79 -0.18
C GLU A 42 14.79 -10.27 0.74
N GLY A 43 15.18 -11.53 0.60
CA GLY A 43 16.17 -12.17 1.47
C GLY A 43 15.74 -12.38 2.93
N GLY A 44 14.46 -12.17 3.24
CA GLY A 44 13.94 -12.16 4.61
C GLY A 44 12.73 -13.06 4.81
N THR A 45 11.87 -12.66 5.75
CA THR A 45 10.66 -13.38 6.13
C THR A 45 9.45 -12.99 5.28
N THR A 46 8.48 -13.89 5.21
CA THR A 46 7.16 -13.63 4.63
C THR A 46 6.12 -13.50 5.74
N ALA A 47 5.39 -12.40 5.74
CA ALA A 47 4.25 -12.17 6.62
C ALA A 47 2.93 -12.43 5.86
N TYR A 48 1.95 -12.96 6.58
CA TYR A 48 0.59 -13.16 6.07
C TYR A 48 -0.39 -12.44 6.99
N VAL A 49 -1.22 -11.57 6.41
CA VAL A 49 -2.04 -10.63 7.16
C VAL A 49 -3.48 -10.68 6.66
N LEU A 50 -4.44 -10.79 7.59
CA LEU A 50 -5.85 -10.49 7.37
C LEU A 50 -6.14 -9.11 7.94
N CYS A 51 -6.77 -8.26 7.15
CA CYS A 51 -6.95 -6.85 7.45
C CYS A 51 -8.42 -6.44 7.26
N PHE A 52 -8.96 -5.72 8.25
CA PHE A 52 -10.25 -5.05 8.18
C PHE A 52 -10.00 -3.54 8.19
N LYS A 53 -10.35 -2.84 7.11
CA LYS A 53 -10.28 -1.37 7.06
C LYS A 53 -11.67 -0.75 6.93
N GLY A 54 -11.94 0.23 7.79
CA GLY A 54 -13.13 1.06 7.81
C GLY A 54 -12.78 2.55 7.80
N GLY A 55 -13.73 3.38 7.35
CA GLY A 55 -13.54 4.83 7.24
C GLY A 55 -13.00 5.29 5.88
N ALA A 56 -12.75 6.59 5.77
CA ALA A 56 -12.28 7.25 4.54
C ALA A 56 -11.42 8.49 4.91
N GLY A 57 -10.62 8.98 3.96
CA GLY A 57 -9.79 10.16 4.16
C GLY A 57 -8.42 9.85 4.78
N LEU A 58 -7.91 10.79 5.59
CA LEU A 58 -6.59 10.78 6.23
C LEU A 58 -6.52 9.82 7.44
N VAL A 59 -7.62 9.66 8.16
CA VAL A 59 -7.69 8.82 9.37
C VAL A 59 -8.61 7.64 9.11
N ARG A 60 -8.07 6.42 9.25
CA ARG A 60 -8.84 5.19 9.04
C ARG A 60 -8.72 4.24 10.22
N GLU A 61 -9.78 3.51 10.47
CA GLU A 61 -9.75 2.39 11.40
C GLU A 61 -9.25 1.16 10.66
N GLU A 62 -8.19 0.56 11.18
CA GLU A 62 -7.61 -0.66 10.65
C GLU A 62 -7.32 -1.63 11.78
N ILE A 63 -7.71 -2.89 11.54
CA ILE A 63 -7.35 -4.03 12.38
C ILE A 63 -6.59 -5.01 11.49
N GLU A 64 -5.32 -5.24 11.82
CA GLU A 64 -4.49 -6.27 11.19
C GLU A 64 -4.32 -7.47 12.12
N ILE A 65 -4.51 -8.66 11.56
CA ILE A 65 -4.36 -9.95 12.25
C ILE A 65 -3.34 -10.77 11.48
N SER A 66 -2.24 -11.13 12.14
CA SER A 66 -1.29 -12.09 11.60
C SER A 66 -1.94 -13.46 11.48
N VAL A 67 -1.78 -14.09 10.33
CA VAL A 67 -2.25 -15.46 10.07
C VAL A 67 -1.06 -16.34 9.70
N ASP A 68 -1.17 -17.64 9.98
CA ASP A 68 -0.19 -18.60 9.48
C ASP A 68 -0.40 -18.85 7.98
N ARG A 69 0.63 -19.42 7.34
CA ARG A 69 0.66 -19.70 5.90
C ARG A 69 -0.50 -20.60 5.46
N ASP A 70 -0.81 -21.65 6.22
CA ASP A 70 -1.84 -22.62 5.83
C ASP A 70 -3.22 -21.99 5.83
N ARG A 71 -3.54 -21.20 6.86
CA ARG A 71 -4.77 -20.40 6.90
C ARG A 71 -4.82 -19.38 5.77
N TYR A 72 -3.72 -18.69 5.50
CA TYR A 72 -3.64 -17.74 4.39
C TYR A 72 -3.93 -18.40 3.04
N GLN A 73 -3.32 -19.56 2.75
CA GLN A 73 -3.56 -20.27 1.48
C GLN A 73 -5.02 -20.71 1.33
N ARG A 74 -5.66 -21.14 2.43
CA ARG A 74 -7.10 -21.46 2.42
C ARG A 74 -7.96 -20.23 2.17
N LEU A 75 -7.64 -19.08 2.77
CA LEU A 75 -8.33 -17.81 2.50
C LEU A 75 -8.11 -17.37 1.05
N LYS A 76 -6.88 -17.45 0.54
CA LYS A 76 -6.53 -17.14 -0.86
C LYS A 76 -7.35 -17.99 -1.84
N ALA A 77 -7.52 -19.28 -1.58
CA ALA A 77 -8.35 -20.16 -2.40
C ALA A 77 -9.85 -19.83 -2.39
N MET A 78 -10.32 -19.05 -1.42
CA MET A 78 -11.72 -18.59 -1.34
C MET A 78 -11.94 -17.25 -2.07
N LEU A 79 -10.89 -16.58 -2.56
CA LEU A 79 -11.04 -15.37 -3.35
C LEU A 79 -11.67 -15.71 -4.70
N GLY A 80 -12.72 -14.97 -5.06
CA GLY A 80 -13.40 -15.15 -6.35
C GLY A 80 -12.72 -14.46 -7.53
N LYS A 81 -11.65 -13.69 -7.31
CA LYS A 81 -10.97 -12.92 -8.36
C LYS A 81 -9.45 -12.87 -8.15
N PRO A 82 -8.66 -12.59 -9.21
CA PRO A 82 -7.22 -12.48 -9.11
C PRO A 82 -6.75 -11.46 -8.08
N MET A 83 -5.59 -11.71 -7.49
CA MET A 83 -4.94 -10.79 -6.56
C MET A 83 -4.24 -9.65 -7.31
N ILE A 84 -3.93 -8.59 -6.57
CA ILE A 84 -2.99 -7.55 -6.99
C ILE A 84 -1.58 -8.00 -6.62
N GLN A 85 -0.65 -7.84 -7.55
CA GLN A 85 0.77 -7.98 -7.31
C GLN A 85 1.39 -6.60 -7.10
N LYS A 86 2.28 -6.48 -6.12
CA LYS A 86 2.92 -5.22 -5.78
C LYS A 86 4.38 -5.44 -5.40
N GLU A 87 5.27 -4.70 -6.03
CA GLU A 87 6.65 -4.54 -5.54
C GLU A 87 6.72 -3.23 -4.78
N GLN A 88 7.27 -3.24 -3.56
CA GLN A 88 7.41 -2.04 -2.75
C GLN A 88 8.87 -1.84 -2.35
N HIS A 89 9.34 -0.61 -2.56
CA HIS A 89 10.64 -0.15 -2.07
C HIS A 89 10.45 0.80 -0.89
N ARG A 90 11.20 0.55 0.18
CA ARG A 90 11.24 1.43 1.37
C ARG A 90 12.51 2.25 1.39
N TYR A 91 12.35 3.57 1.49
CA TYR A 91 13.44 4.53 1.57
C TYR A 91 13.36 5.28 2.92
N PRO A 92 14.37 5.20 3.78
CA PRO A 92 14.42 5.99 5.00
C PRO A 92 14.44 7.48 4.66
N LEU A 93 13.63 8.26 5.37
CA LEU A 93 13.58 9.71 5.25
C LEU A 93 14.09 10.38 6.54
N PRO A 94 14.50 11.66 6.47
CA PRO A 94 14.79 12.46 7.67
C PRO A 94 13.60 12.47 8.64
N GLY A 95 13.89 12.50 9.94
CA GLY A 95 12.85 12.51 10.99
C GLY A 95 12.29 11.12 11.34
N GLY A 96 12.86 10.04 10.80
CA GLY A 96 12.44 8.67 11.09
C GLY A 96 11.23 8.21 10.28
N PHE A 97 10.80 9.00 9.29
CA PHE A 97 9.77 8.59 8.34
C PHE A 97 10.33 7.60 7.32
N THR A 98 9.43 6.90 6.63
CA THR A 98 9.78 6.01 5.53
C THR A 98 8.92 6.37 4.33
N LEU A 99 9.55 6.54 3.17
CA LEU A 99 8.85 6.60 1.89
C LEU A 99 8.67 5.18 1.38
N GLU A 100 7.42 4.77 1.21
CA GLU A 100 7.06 3.51 0.58
C GLU A 100 6.64 3.78 -0.87
N VAL A 101 7.45 3.39 -1.84
CA VAL A 101 7.09 3.48 -3.26
C VAL A 101 6.64 2.12 -3.74
N ASN A 102 5.56 2.08 -4.51
CA ASN A 102 4.87 0.85 -4.89
C ASN A 102 4.70 0.79 -6.40
N SER A 103 5.18 -0.28 -7.03
CA SER A 103 4.82 -0.67 -8.39
C SER A 103 3.68 -1.68 -8.32
N VAL A 104 2.51 -1.33 -8.84
CA VAL A 104 1.29 -2.15 -8.78
C VAL A 104 1.03 -2.79 -10.14
N ASP A 105 0.88 -4.11 -10.15
CA ASP A 105 0.57 -4.92 -11.34
C ASP A 105 1.35 -4.48 -12.60
N PRO A 106 2.69 -4.49 -12.56
CA PRO A 106 3.52 -3.98 -13.66
C PRO A 106 3.30 -4.71 -15.00
N HIS A 107 2.65 -5.87 -14.97
CA HIS A 107 2.30 -6.67 -16.14
C HIS A 107 0.94 -6.32 -16.75
N LEU A 108 0.16 -5.44 -16.13
CA LEU A 108 -1.16 -5.01 -16.63
C LEU A 108 -1.08 -3.60 -17.20
N GLU A 109 -1.89 -3.30 -18.22
CA GLU A 109 -2.04 -1.93 -18.75
C GLU A 109 -2.58 -0.95 -17.69
N THR A 110 -3.32 -1.48 -16.70
CA THR A 110 -3.81 -0.72 -15.56
C THR A 110 -2.79 -0.61 -14.42
N GLY A 111 -1.57 -1.14 -14.59
CA GLY A 111 -0.50 -1.03 -13.61
C GLY A 111 -0.08 0.43 -13.41
N PHE A 112 0.37 0.77 -12.21
CA PHE A 112 0.73 2.15 -11.87
C PHE A 112 1.68 2.22 -10.68
N PHE A 113 2.26 3.39 -10.45
CA PHE A 113 3.08 3.68 -9.29
C PHE A 113 2.39 4.63 -8.33
N TYR A 114 2.59 4.41 -7.03
CA TYR A 114 2.25 5.38 -6.00
C TYR A 114 3.26 5.34 -4.85
N ALA A 115 3.38 6.45 -4.15
CA ALA A 115 4.21 6.58 -2.96
C ALA A 115 3.36 6.90 -1.73
N GLU A 116 3.76 6.41 -0.57
CA GLU A 116 3.13 6.69 0.72
C GLU A 116 4.15 7.02 1.81
N VAL A 117 3.71 7.82 2.77
CA VAL A 117 4.41 8.06 4.02
C VAL A 117 3.38 7.91 5.14
N GLU A 118 3.68 7.04 6.10
CA GLU A 118 2.89 6.87 7.33
C GLU A 118 3.35 7.84 8.42
N PHE A 119 2.41 8.32 9.22
CA PHE A 119 2.63 9.29 10.28
C PHE A 119 2.06 8.80 11.62
N PRO A 120 2.70 9.15 12.74
CA PRO A 120 2.22 8.75 14.07
C PRO A 120 0.94 9.48 14.49
N ASP A 121 0.72 10.69 13.96
CA ASP A 121 -0.42 11.53 14.25
C ASP A 121 -0.73 12.49 13.09
N GLU A 122 -1.93 13.07 13.11
CA GLU A 122 -2.44 13.97 12.07
C GLU A 122 -1.64 15.28 12.01
N ALA A 123 -1.20 15.79 13.16
CA ALA A 123 -0.43 17.04 13.21
C ALA A 123 0.91 16.89 12.46
N SER A 124 1.59 15.75 12.64
CA SER A 124 2.82 15.39 11.95
C SER A 124 2.59 15.27 10.44
N ALA A 125 1.50 14.61 10.02
CA ALA A 125 1.16 14.47 8.60
C ALA A 125 0.93 15.84 7.92
N LEU A 126 0.21 16.74 8.60
CA LEU A 126 -0.11 18.08 8.08
C LEU A 126 1.11 19.01 8.06
N ALA A 127 2.01 18.90 9.03
CA ALA A 127 3.22 19.71 9.11
C ALA A 127 4.35 19.22 8.19
N TRP A 128 4.32 17.96 7.78
CA TRP A 128 5.38 17.36 6.99
C TRP A 128 5.44 17.91 5.57
N THR A 129 6.67 18.19 5.12
CA THR A 129 6.95 18.58 3.73
C THR A 129 7.98 17.62 3.15
N PRO A 130 7.83 17.21 1.87
CA PRO A 130 8.85 16.42 1.19
C PRO A 130 10.25 17.05 1.29
N PRO A 131 11.31 16.23 1.46
CA PRO A 131 12.69 16.66 1.23
C PRO A 131 12.85 17.33 -0.14
N GLU A 132 13.77 18.29 -0.25
CA GLU A 132 13.93 19.13 -1.45
C GLU A 132 14.12 18.31 -2.73
N ASP A 133 14.94 17.27 -2.66
CA ASP A 133 15.24 16.31 -3.72
C ASP A 133 14.02 15.45 -4.13
N LEU A 134 13.02 15.32 -3.26
CA LEU A 134 11.79 14.57 -3.51
C LEU A 134 10.57 15.46 -3.79
N LYS A 135 10.67 16.79 -3.70
CA LYS A 135 9.53 17.70 -3.90
C LYS A 135 8.87 17.55 -5.28
N ALA A 136 9.67 17.46 -6.34
CA ALA A 136 9.14 17.28 -7.69
C ALA A 136 8.50 15.90 -7.86
N TYR A 137 9.12 14.87 -7.28
CA TYR A 137 8.67 13.48 -7.32
C TYR A 137 7.34 13.30 -6.56
N LEU A 138 7.19 13.94 -5.40
CA LEU A 138 5.98 13.91 -4.55
C LEU A 138 5.07 15.13 -4.77
N SER A 139 4.84 15.50 -6.04
CA SER A 139 4.06 16.67 -6.40
C SER A 139 2.55 16.41 -6.58
N GLN A 140 2.16 15.17 -6.88
CA GLN A 140 0.76 14.80 -7.13
C GLN A 140 0.15 14.09 -5.91
N GLU A 141 -0.17 14.84 -4.86
CA GLU A 141 -0.81 14.27 -3.68
C GLU A 141 -2.28 13.92 -3.95
N VAL A 142 -2.66 12.70 -3.58
CA VAL A 142 -4.00 12.14 -3.76
C VAL A 142 -4.60 11.62 -2.46
N THR A 143 -4.05 12.03 -1.31
CA THR A 143 -4.53 11.66 0.03
C THR A 143 -6.04 11.86 0.15
N GLY A 144 -6.77 10.80 0.49
CA GLY A 144 -8.22 10.84 0.70
C GLY A 144 -9.07 10.99 -0.57
N GLN A 145 -8.48 11.08 -1.76
CA GLN A 145 -9.25 11.18 -3.00
C GLN A 145 -10.02 9.88 -3.30
N PRO A 146 -11.31 9.94 -3.64
CA PRO A 146 -12.09 8.77 -3.98
C PRO A 146 -11.50 8.03 -5.19
N GLY A 147 -11.37 6.71 -5.09
CA GLY A 147 -10.87 5.86 -6.18
C GLY A 147 -9.39 5.47 -6.07
N GLU A 148 -8.62 6.18 -5.24
CA GLU A 148 -7.16 6.00 -5.16
C GLU A 148 -6.72 4.88 -4.20
N SER A 149 -7.66 4.33 -3.42
CA SER A 149 -7.36 3.19 -2.54
C SER A 149 -7.12 1.89 -3.31
N MET A 150 -6.34 0.97 -2.74
CA MET A 150 -6.12 -0.33 -3.36
C MET A 150 -7.37 -1.20 -3.47
N ALA A 151 -8.35 -1.01 -2.58
CA ALA A 151 -9.65 -1.67 -2.66
C ALA A 151 -10.46 -1.17 -3.87
N ALA A 152 -10.43 0.15 -4.14
CA ALA A 152 -11.07 0.74 -5.30
C ALA A 152 -10.38 0.30 -6.61
N TYR A 153 -9.04 0.25 -6.62
CA TYR A 153 -8.29 -0.29 -7.75
C TYR A 153 -8.66 -1.74 -8.05
N TRP A 154 -8.72 -2.61 -7.03
CA TRP A 154 -9.14 -4.00 -7.19
C TRP A 154 -10.56 -4.11 -7.76
N ALA A 155 -11.51 -3.37 -7.21
CA ALA A 155 -12.89 -3.36 -7.68
C ALA A 155 -13.01 -2.92 -9.15
N ARG A 156 -12.20 -1.97 -9.60
CA ARG A 156 -12.21 -1.45 -10.97
C ARG A 156 -11.55 -2.38 -11.98
N THR A 157 -10.48 -3.08 -11.58
CA THR A 157 -9.62 -3.82 -12.50
C THR A 157 -9.90 -5.32 -12.53
N ARG A 158 -10.49 -5.87 -11.46
CA ARG A 158 -10.90 -7.27 -11.39
C ARG A 158 -12.41 -7.31 -11.57
N THR A 159 -12.87 -6.96 -12.77
CA THR A 159 -14.25 -7.23 -13.18
C THR A 159 -14.40 -8.72 -13.54
N GLU A 160 -15.64 -9.20 -13.55
CA GLU A 160 -15.95 -10.55 -14.04
C GLU A 160 -15.56 -10.72 -15.51
#